data_AF-A0A5C1B5T6-F1
#
_entry.id   AF-A0A5C1B5T6-F1
#
_cell.length_a   1.000
_cell.length_b   1.000
_cell.length_c   1.000
_cell.angle_alpha   90.00
_cell.angle_beta   90.00
_cell.angle_gamma   90.00
#
_symmetry.space_group_name_H-M   'P 1'
#
loop_
_entity.id
_entity.type
_entity.pdbx_description
1 polymer ?
#
loop_
_entity_poly.entity_id
_entity_poly.type
_entity_poly.pdbx_seq_one_letter_code
_entity_poly.pdbx_strand_id
1 'polypeptide(L)'
;MNKTALIFCGLVLTPAAAIAGPTCSPSSDTARILSAASPAAIHRSWQGGKQLGYGWSLQVERSTRDAAGTEYYVGDLYDANGHLSTRKVFAVESEWDCGP
;
A
#
# COMPACT_ATOMS: atom_id res chain seq x y z
N MET A 1 6.50 -48.89 36.69
CA MET A 1 6.54 -47.45 37.00
C MET A 1 6.40 -46.71 35.68
N ASN A 2 5.21 -46.18 35.39
CA ASN A 2 4.88 -45.59 34.09
C ASN A 2 5.26 -44.10 34.10
N LYS A 3 6.17 -43.71 33.20
CA LYS A 3 6.61 -42.31 33.04
C LYS A 3 5.84 -41.70 31.87
N THR A 4 4.79 -40.96 32.19
CA THR A 4 3.92 -40.26 31.25
C THR A 4 4.71 -39.16 30.56
N ALA A 5 4.88 -39.25 29.24
CA ALA A 5 5.48 -38.21 28.42
C ALA A 5 4.43 -37.12 28.13
N LEU A 6 4.71 -35.88 28.56
CA LEU A 6 3.92 -34.71 28.17
C LEU A 6 4.55 -34.10 26.92
N ILE A 7 3.91 -34.32 25.78
CA ILE A 7 4.26 -33.67 24.51
C ILE A 7 3.60 -32.29 24.53
N PHE A 8 4.38 -31.27 24.87
CA PHE A 8 4.00 -29.87 24.68
C PHE A 8 4.07 -29.56 23.18
N CYS A 9 2.93 -29.63 22.49
CA CYS A 9 2.81 -29.16 21.11
C CYS A 9 2.66 -27.63 21.15
N GLY A 10 3.80 -26.93 21.23
CA GLY A 10 3.86 -25.49 21.09
C GLY A 10 3.57 -25.12 19.63
N LEU A 11 2.35 -24.66 19.37
CA LEU A 11 1.98 -24.07 18.09
C LEU A 11 2.71 -22.72 17.97
N VAL A 12 3.88 -22.72 17.35
CA VAL A 12 4.62 -21.48 17.07
C VAL A 12 3.88 -20.77 15.93
N LEU A 13 3.00 -19.83 16.28
CA LEU A 13 2.46 -18.85 15.34
C LEU A 13 3.62 -17.94 14.93
N THR A 14 4.36 -18.33 13.90
CA THR A 14 5.32 -17.43 13.27
C THR A 14 4.55 -16.26 12.67
N PRO A 15 4.82 -15.00 13.06
CA PRO A 15 4.21 -13.87 12.39
C PRO A 15 4.66 -13.93 10.93
N ALA A 16 3.70 -14.07 10.01
CA ALA A 16 3.97 -13.94 8.60
C ALA A 16 4.59 -12.55 8.41
N ALA A 17 5.87 -12.52 8.05
CA ALA A 17 6.50 -11.28 7.62
C ALA A 17 5.65 -10.78 6.45
N ALA A 18 4.89 -9.71 6.67
CA ALA A 18 4.30 -8.97 5.57
C ALA A 18 5.49 -8.49 4.76
N ILE A 19 5.74 -9.14 3.62
CA ILE A 19 6.65 -8.63 2.61
C ILE A 19 6.05 -7.28 2.24
N ALA A 20 6.61 -6.21 2.80
CA ALA A 20 6.30 -4.87 2.35
C ALA A 20 6.56 -4.89 0.83
N GLY A 21 5.52 -4.60 0.05
CA GLY A 21 5.65 -4.57 -1.40
C GLY A 21 6.64 -3.50 -1.86
N PRO A 22 6.75 -3.25 -3.15
CA PRO A 22 7.64 -2.19 -3.63
C PRO A 22 7.25 -0.83 -3.02
N THR A 23 8.24 0.02 -2.82
CA THR A 23 8.04 1.44 -2.57
C THR A 23 8.03 2.15 -3.92
N CYS A 24 6.97 2.89 -4.21
CA CYS A 24 6.78 3.57 -5.48
C CYS A 24 6.80 5.08 -5.27
N SER A 25 7.29 5.81 -6.26
CA SER A 25 7.26 7.29 -6.28
C SER A 25 6.23 7.77 -7.28
N PRO A 26 5.57 8.91 -7.07
CA PRO A 26 4.65 9.44 -8.07
C PRO A 26 5.45 9.89 -9.31
N SER A 27 5.00 9.50 -10.50
CA SER A 27 5.66 9.87 -11.77
C SER A 27 5.51 11.34 -12.11
N SER A 28 4.52 12.03 -11.52
CA SER A 28 4.31 13.47 -11.65
C SER A 28 3.55 14.04 -10.45
N ASP A 29 3.50 15.36 -10.34
CA ASP A 29 2.69 16.08 -9.34
C ASP A 29 1.17 15.96 -9.56
N THR A 30 0.76 15.41 -10.71
CA THR A 30 -0.63 15.14 -11.08
C THR A 30 -1.13 13.75 -10.68
N ALA A 31 -0.25 12.89 -10.14
CA ALA A 31 -0.63 11.56 -9.69
C ALA A 31 -1.75 11.65 -8.63
N ARG A 32 -2.77 10.82 -8.82
CA ARG A 32 -4.02 10.89 -8.07
C ARG A 32 -3.99 9.96 -6.89
N ILE A 33 -4.48 10.47 -5.75
CA ILE A 33 -4.74 9.67 -4.57
C ILE A 33 -6.24 9.37 -4.50
N LEU A 34 -6.56 8.09 -4.54
CA LEU A 34 -7.92 7.58 -4.65
C LEU A 34 -8.36 6.89 -3.34
N SER A 35 -9.67 6.87 -3.08
CA SER A 35 -10.28 6.15 -1.95
C SER A 35 -10.77 4.74 -2.31
N ALA A 36 -10.79 4.40 -3.60
CA ALA A 36 -11.20 3.09 -4.12
C ALA A 36 -10.53 2.82 -5.47
N ALA A 37 -10.63 1.57 -5.96
CA ALA A 37 -10.20 1.16 -7.29
C ALA A 37 -11.16 1.70 -8.37
N SER A 38 -11.12 3.02 -8.58
CA SER A 38 -11.90 3.73 -9.57
C SER A 38 -11.24 5.08 -9.88
N PRO A 39 -11.09 5.50 -11.16
CA PRO A 39 -10.37 6.74 -11.49
C PRO A 39 -11.08 8.01 -11.01
N ALA A 40 -12.38 7.91 -10.71
CA ALA A 40 -13.21 9.01 -10.22
C ALA A 40 -13.27 9.11 -8.69
N ALA A 41 -12.76 8.10 -7.97
CA ALA A 41 -12.85 8.03 -6.51
C ALA A 41 -11.74 8.83 -5.83
N ILE A 42 -11.64 10.14 -6.07
CA ILE A 42 -10.61 11.00 -5.46
C ILE A 42 -10.75 11.00 -3.93
N HIS A 43 -9.66 10.67 -3.22
CA HIS A 43 -9.65 10.63 -1.78
C HIS A 43 -9.98 12.01 -1.18
N ARG A 44 -10.88 12.06 -0.19
CA ARG A 44 -11.39 13.33 0.38
C ARG A 44 -10.30 14.31 0.82
N SER A 45 -9.21 13.80 1.41
CA SER A 45 -8.09 14.61 1.90
C SER A 45 -7.24 15.22 0.78
N TRP A 46 -7.46 14.78 -0.46
CA TRP A 46 -6.72 15.12 -1.69
C TRP A 46 -7.59 15.85 -2.71
N GLN A 47 -8.85 16.16 -2.37
CA GLN A 47 -9.69 17.06 -3.15
C GLN A 47 -9.19 18.51 -3.03
N GLY A 48 -9.52 19.35 -4.01
CA GLY A 48 -9.29 20.80 -3.94
C GLY A 48 -7.88 21.26 -4.33
N GLY A 49 -7.19 20.52 -5.22
CA GLY A 49 -5.92 20.98 -5.80
C GLY A 49 -4.67 20.66 -4.99
N LYS A 50 -4.75 19.73 -4.02
CA LYS A 50 -3.54 19.17 -3.42
C LYS A 50 -2.80 18.32 -4.43
N GLN A 51 -1.49 18.51 -4.49
CA GLN A 51 -0.60 17.81 -5.43
C GLN A 51 0.42 16.99 -4.65
N LEU A 52 0.83 15.88 -5.25
CA LEU A 52 1.99 15.14 -4.77
C LEU A 52 3.25 15.92 -5.15
N GLY A 53 4.21 15.97 -4.24
CA GLY A 53 5.51 16.59 -4.48
C GLY A 53 6.58 15.54 -4.75
N TYR A 54 7.77 16.03 -5.12
CA TYR A 54 8.97 15.22 -5.06
C TYR A 54 9.21 14.69 -3.64
N GLY A 55 9.65 13.44 -3.51
CA GLY A 55 9.94 12.78 -2.23
C GLY A 55 8.75 12.05 -1.59
N TRP A 56 7.52 12.22 -2.10
CA TRP A 56 6.40 11.39 -1.69
C TRP A 56 6.62 9.94 -2.12
N SER A 57 6.14 9.00 -1.31
CA SER A 57 6.25 7.58 -1.64
C SER A 57 5.00 6.81 -1.23
N LEU A 58 4.70 5.77 -2.00
CA LEU A 58 3.64 4.81 -1.73
C LEU A 58 4.28 3.48 -1.37
N GLN A 59 4.03 3.02 -0.15
CA GLN A 59 4.38 1.68 0.27
C GLN A 59 3.27 0.73 -0.16
N VAL A 60 3.50 -0.03 -1.23
CA VAL A 60 2.47 -0.93 -1.78
C VAL A 60 2.30 -2.13 -0.85
N GLU A 61 1.05 -2.43 -0.51
CA GLU A 61 0.65 -3.64 0.21
C GLU A 61 0.16 -4.71 -0.77
N ARG A 62 -0.55 -4.30 -1.82
CA ARG A 62 -1.10 -5.18 -2.86
C ARG A 62 -1.50 -4.39 -4.11
N SER A 63 -1.73 -5.11 -5.21
CA SER A 63 -2.38 -4.57 -6.41
C SER A 63 -3.82 -5.06 -6.53
N THR A 64 -4.65 -4.35 -7.31
CA THR A 64 -6.01 -4.77 -7.68
C THR A 64 -6.39 -4.18 -9.03
N ARG A 65 -7.48 -4.67 -9.63
CA ARG A 65 -7.98 -4.16 -10.91
C ARG A 65 -9.47 -3.88 -10.81
N ASP A 66 -9.91 -2.84 -11.51
CA ASP A 66 -11.34 -2.59 -11.70
C ASP A 66 -11.94 -3.42 -12.83
N ALA A 67 -13.26 -3.27 -13.06
CA ALA A 67 -13.97 -3.98 -14.12
C ALA A 67 -13.52 -3.60 -15.54
N ALA A 68 -12.87 -2.44 -15.72
CA ALA A 68 -12.31 -2.00 -16.98
C ALA A 68 -10.87 -2.51 -17.20
N GLY A 69 -10.30 -3.24 -16.22
CA GLY A 69 -8.95 -3.78 -16.28
C GLY A 69 -7.86 -2.78 -15.90
N THR A 70 -8.20 -1.60 -15.40
CA THR A 70 -7.22 -0.62 -14.91
C THR A 70 -6.59 -1.16 -13.62
N GLU A 71 -5.26 -1.10 -13.51
CA GLU A 71 -4.52 -1.58 -12.35
C GLU A 71 -4.28 -0.47 -11.33
N TYR A 72 -4.42 -0.84 -10.06
CA TYR A 72 -4.26 0.04 -8.93
C TYR A 72 -3.35 -0.58 -7.89
N TYR A 73 -2.43 0.22 -7.39
CA TYR A 73 -1.73 -0.07 -6.15
C TYR A 73 -2.60 0.31 -4.96
N VAL A 74 -2.52 -0.50 -3.90
CA VAL A 74 -3.14 -0.24 -2.60
C VAL A 74 -2.05 -0.24 -1.56
N GLY A 75 -1.99 0.82 -0.76
CA GLY A 75 -0.91 0.95 0.21
C GLY A 75 -0.99 2.20 1.07
N ASP A 76 0.08 2.41 1.83
CA ASP A 76 0.25 3.55 2.73
C ASP A 76 1.09 4.64 2.05
N LEU A 77 0.59 5.88 2.07
CA LEU A 77 1.20 7.04 1.44
C LEU A 77 2.02 7.83 2.47
N TYR A 78 3.27 8.11 2.14
CA TYR A 78 4.23 8.84 2.95
C TYR A 78 4.60 10.17 2.30
N ASP A 79 4.75 11.21 3.11
CA ASP A 79 5.17 12.53 2.67
C ASP A 79 6.67 12.59 2.35
N ALA A 80 7.13 13.74 1.84
CA ALA A 80 8.53 13.97 1.49
C ALA A 80 9.53 13.86 2.66
N ASN A 81 9.06 13.85 3.91
CA ASN A 81 9.89 13.65 5.10
C ASN A 81 9.86 12.19 5.58
N GLY A 82 9.14 11.30 4.88
CA GLY A 82 8.93 9.92 5.28
C GLY A 82 7.88 9.74 6.37
N HIS A 83 7.05 10.75 6.65
CA HIS A 83 5.94 10.60 7.59
C HIS A 83 4.72 10.00 6.91
N LEU A 84 4.03 9.10 7.60
CA LEU A 84 2.78 8.54 7.13
C LEU A 84 1.72 9.65 6.99
N SER A 85 1.28 9.88 5.77
CA SER A 85 0.30 10.92 5.42
C SER A 85 -1.12 10.35 5.32
N THR A 86 -1.31 9.24 4.61
CA THR A 86 -2.64 8.62 4.45
C THR A 86 -2.49 7.11 4.30
N ARG A 87 -3.30 6.36 5.05
CA ARG A 87 -3.29 4.89 4.98
C ARG A 87 -4.23 4.36 3.91
N LYS A 88 -3.91 3.18 3.37
CA LYS A 88 -4.78 2.38 2.49
C LYS A 88 -5.38 3.19 1.33
N VAL A 89 -4.56 4.00 0.70
CA VAL A 89 -4.95 4.72 -0.51
C VAL A 89 -4.95 3.79 -1.71
N PHE A 90 -5.67 4.19 -2.74
CA PHE A 90 -5.58 3.60 -4.07
C PHE A 90 -4.83 4.56 -4.99
N ALA A 91 -3.99 4.03 -5.85
CA ALA A 91 -3.15 4.76 -6.78
C ALA A 91 -3.21 4.05 -8.13
N VAL A 92 -3.37 4.77 -9.24
CA VAL A 92 -3.36 4.16 -10.58
C VAL A 92 -1.93 3.72 -10.88
N GLU A 93 -1.71 2.46 -11.24
CA GLU A 93 -0.36 1.91 -11.44
C GLU A 93 0.49 2.76 -12.39
N SER A 94 -0.07 3.18 -13.53
CA SER A 94 0.63 3.99 -14.54
C SER A 94 1.01 5.42 -14.10
N GLU A 95 0.60 5.85 -12.91
CA GLU A 95 0.96 7.16 -12.34
C GLU A 95 2.12 7.07 -11.33
N TRP A 96 2.65 5.86 -11.11
CA TRP A 96 3.63 5.57 -10.07
C TRP A 96 4.79 4.73 -10.61
N ASP A 97 6.00 5.18 -10.33
CA ASP A 97 7.23 4.48 -10.66
C ASP A 97 7.68 3.66 -9.45
N CYS A 98 7.46 2.35 -9.53
CA CYS A 98 7.98 1.38 -8.57
C CYS A 98 9.36 0.92 -9.03
N GLY A 99 10.34 0.92 -8.11
CA GLY A 99 11.65 0.34 -8.37
C GLY A 99 11.56 -1.17 -8.73
N PRO A 100 12.60 -1.74 -9.37
CA PRO A 100 12.67 -3.16 -9.71
C PRO A 100 12.71 -4.07 -8.47
#